data_AF-A0A9E2Y855-F1
#
_entry.id   AF-A0A9E2Y855-F1
#
_cell.length_a   1.000
_cell.length_b   1.000
_cell.length_c   1.000
_cell.angle_alpha   90.00
_cell.angle_beta   90.00
_cell.angle_gamma   90.00
#
_symmetry.space_group_name_H-M   'P 1'
#
loop_
_entity.id
_entity.type
_entity.pdbx_description
1 polymer ?
#
loop_
_entity_poly.entity_id
_entity_poly.type
_entity_poly.pdbx_seq_one_letter_code
_entity_poly.pdbx_strand_id
1 'polypeptide(L)'
;MLYPIPNSHGAPANLGNVYVSTKGTLPPSNSYDFFLSQSNGASTYTSLFAPINASQIPTPHAKPTYANPVYYASAIAGPYGSGYTIGPAQAVDLFWNILGSGCTAHTLVSSFHTKS
;
A
#
# COMPACT_ATOMS: atom_id res chain seq x y z
N MET A 1 7.94 1.54 0.23
CA MET A 1 6.99 0.42 0.47
C MET A 1 7.76 -0.82 0.90
N LEU A 2 7.14 -1.70 1.70
CA LEU A 2 7.75 -2.94 2.17
C LEU A 2 7.07 -4.18 1.58
N TYR A 3 5.74 -4.18 1.56
CA TYR A 3 4.94 -5.24 0.95
C TYR A 3 3.72 -4.64 0.23
N PRO A 4 3.49 -4.98 -1.05
CA PRO A 4 4.36 -5.76 -1.92
C PRO A 4 5.76 -5.15 -2.08
N ILE A 5 6.73 -5.99 -2.43
CA ILE A 5 8.10 -5.53 -2.64
C ILE A 5 8.11 -4.60 -3.85
N PRO A 6 8.71 -3.39 -3.75
CA PRO A 6 8.84 -2.49 -4.89
C PRO A 6 9.46 -3.17 -6.10
N ASN A 7 8.86 -2.94 -7.28
CA ASN A 7 9.26 -3.46 -8.58
C ASN A 7 9.27 -5.00 -8.68
N SER A 8 8.61 -5.70 -7.76
CA SER A 8 8.50 -7.16 -7.82
C SER A 8 7.47 -7.62 -8.85
N HIS A 9 7.62 -8.86 -9.35
CA HIS A 9 6.67 -9.53 -10.24
C HIS A 9 5.91 -10.70 -9.57
N GLY A 10 6.04 -10.83 -8.26
CA GLY A 10 5.52 -11.96 -7.48
C GLY A 10 4.43 -11.59 -6.49
N ALA A 11 3.85 -10.38 -6.57
CA ALA A 11 2.81 -9.97 -5.64
C ALA A 11 1.56 -10.85 -5.82
N PRO A 12 0.86 -11.25 -4.75
CA PRO A 12 -0.42 -11.95 -4.89
C PRO A 12 -1.48 -11.06 -5.55
N ALA A 13 -2.29 -11.63 -6.46
CA ALA A 13 -3.47 -10.97 -7.02
C ALA A 13 -4.48 -10.55 -5.91
N ASN A 14 -4.73 -11.42 -4.93
CA ASN A 14 -5.66 -11.14 -3.83
C ASN A 14 -4.97 -10.48 -2.63
N LEU A 15 -4.26 -9.39 -2.88
CA LEU A 15 -3.53 -8.66 -1.84
C LEU A 15 -4.51 -8.01 -0.85
N GLY A 16 -4.42 -8.37 0.43
CA GLY A 16 -5.30 -7.80 1.45
C GLY A 16 -4.87 -6.42 1.96
N ASN A 17 -3.55 -6.16 2.03
CA ASN A 17 -3.00 -4.94 2.61
C ASN A 17 -1.73 -4.50 1.87
N VAL A 18 -1.46 -3.20 1.91
CA VAL A 18 -0.15 -2.61 1.64
C VAL A 18 0.54 -2.25 2.94
N TYR A 19 1.85 -2.43 2.99
CA TYR A 19 2.68 -2.19 4.17
C TYR A 19 3.80 -1.22 3.82
N VAL A 20 3.93 -0.19 4.64
CA VAL A 20 4.96 0.83 4.47
C VAL A 20 5.70 1.08 5.77
N SER A 21 6.86 1.72 5.65
CA SER A 21 7.55 2.29 6.80
C SER A 21 7.92 3.74 6.54
N THR A 22 8.07 4.48 7.63
CA THR A 22 8.48 5.89 7.63
C THR A 22 9.64 6.15 8.59
N LYS A 23 10.36 7.25 8.36
CA LYS A 23 11.34 7.80 9.30
C LYS A 23 10.60 8.60 10.36
N GLY A 24 10.29 7.94 11.49
CA GLY A 24 9.52 8.53 12.59
C GLY A 24 8.00 8.33 12.44
N THR A 25 7.29 8.68 13.50
CA THR A 25 5.84 8.55 13.59
C THR A 25 5.15 9.62 12.76
N LEU A 26 4.21 9.20 11.93
CA LEU A 26 3.28 10.12 11.27
C LEU A 26 2.30 10.71 12.33
N PRO A 27 1.83 11.96 12.20
CA PRO A 27 0.96 12.64 13.18
C PRO A 27 -0.29 11.85 13.64
N PRO A 28 -0.92 12.13 14.79
CA PRO A 28 -2.13 11.40 15.19
C PRO A 28 -3.33 11.63 14.25
N SER A 29 -3.34 12.75 13.53
CA SER A 29 -4.37 13.19 12.58
C SER A 29 -4.21 12.58 11.19
N ASN A 30 -3.66 11.37 11.09
CA ASN A 30 -3.30 10.74 9.82
C ASN A 30 -4.51 10.25 9.02
N SER A 31 -5.13 11.22 8.38
CA SER A 31 -5.81 11.14 7.10
C SER A 31 -4.87 10.58 6.02
N TYR A 32 -4.35 9.36 6.10
CA TYR A 32 -3.58 8.80 4.99
C TYR A 32 -4.19 7.49 4.52
N ASP A 33 -4.16 7.30 3.21
CA ASP A 33 -4.38 6.03 2.57
C ASP A 33 -3.50 5.99 1.30
N PHE A 34 -3.74 5.02 0.45
CA PHE A 34 -3.08 4.93 -0.83
C PHE A 34 -4.11 4.85 -1.94
N PHE A 35 -3.79 5.51 -3.05
CA PHE A 35 -4.47 5.28 -4.32
C PHE A 35 -3.71 4.21 -5.11
N LEU A 36 -4.43 3.17 -5.54
CA LEU A 36 -3.91 2.10 -6.39
C LEU A 36 -4.45 2.28 -7.81
N SER A 37 -3.58 2.23 -8.80
CA SER A 37 -3.94 2.24 -10.23
C SER A 37 -3.40 0.98 -10.91
N GLN A 38 -4.29 0.16 -11.46
CA GLN A 38 -3.94 -1.05 -12.21
C GLN A 38 -3.75 -0.76 -13.71
N SER A 39 -2.91 -1.56 -14.37
CA SER A 39 -2.70 -1.51 -15.83
C SER A 39 -3.96 -1.74 -16.67
N ASN A 40 -4.97 -2.42 -16.13
CA ASN A 40 -6.27 -2.61 -16.80
C ASN A 40 -7.22 -1.41 -16.67
N GLY A 41 -6.80 -0.32 -16.02
CA GLY A 41 -7.60 0.89 -15.80
C GLY A 41 -8.45 0.88 -14.53
N ALA A 42 -8.47 -0.21 -13.75
CA ALA A 42 -9.14 -0.23 -12.45
C ALA A 42 -8.32 0.53 -11.40
N SER A 43 -9.01 1.25 -10.50
CA SER A 43 -8.35 1.98 -9.42
C SER A 43 -9.18 2.00 -8.15
N THR A 44 -8.52 2.11 -6.99
CA THR A 44 -9.19 2.24 -5.69
C THR A 44 -8.34 3.03 -4.70
N TYR A 45 -8.98 3.52 -3.64
CA TYR A 45 -8.30 3.92 -2.42
C TYR A 45 -8.24 2.74 -1.44
N THR A 46 -7.16 2.66 -0.65
CA THR A 46 -7.09 1.80 0.52
C THR A 46 -7.84 2.45 1.69
N SER A 47 -7.90 1.75 2.82
CA SER A 47 -8.54 2.21 4.05
C SER A 47 -7.78 1.72 5.27
N LEU A 48 -8.26 2.05 6.47
CA LEU A 48 -7.74 1.53 7.75
C LEU A 48 -6.21 1.64 7.87
N PHE A 49 -5.67 2.82 7.59
CA PHE A 49 -4.24 3.09 7.75
C PHE A 49 -3.89 3.14 9.24
N ALA A 50 -3.17 2.14 9.73
CA ALA A 50 -2.91 1.97 11.16
C ALA A 50 -1.46 1.55 11.43
N PRO A 51 -0.89 1.95 12.58
CA PRO A 51 0.43 1.49 13.00
C PRO A 51 0.42 -0.02 13.29
N ILE A 52 1.53 -0.68 12.97
CA ILE A 52 1.73 -2.13 13.19
C ILE A 52 3.14 -2.41 13.69
N ASN A 53 3.39 -3.65 14.09
CA ASN A 53 4.70 -4.19 14.41
C ASN A 53 5.35 -4.86 13.19
N ALA A 54 6.68 -4.90 13.15
CA ALA A 54 7.44 -5.53 12.07
C ALA A 54 7.07 -7.01 11.85
N SER A 55 6.70 -7.73 12.91
CA SER A 55 6.29 -9.14 12.85
C SER A 55 4.99 -9.38 12.09
N GLN A 56 4.20 -8.32 11.84
CA GLN A 56 2.93 -8.40 11.11
C GLN A 56 3.12 -8.25 9.60
N ILE A 57 4.34 -7.96 9.12
CA ILE A 57 4.63 -7.76 7.70
C ILE A 57 4.80 -9.12 7.03
N PRO A 58 4.04 -9.43 5.96
CA PRO A 58 4.15 -10.70 5.25
C PRO A 58 5.56 -10.97 4.72
N THR A 59 5.95 -12.25 4.66
CA THR A 59 7.20 -12.67 4.01
C THR A 59 6.89 -13.23 2.62
N PRO A 60 7.68 -12.87 1.58
CA PRO A 60 8.81 -11.95 1.61
C PRO A 60 8.40 -10.46 1.59
N HIS A 61 9.19 -9.60 2.22
CA HIS A 61 9.05 -8.13 2.17
C HIS A 61 10.41 -7.44 2.02
N ALA A 62 10.41 -6.20 1.55
CA ALA A 62 11.61 -5.37 1.50
C ALA A 62 11.98 -4.89 2.90
N LYS A 63 13.28 -4.71 3.16
CA LYS A 63 13.75 -4.13 4.42
C LYS A 63 13.95 -2.61 4.28
N PRO A 64 13.51 -1.80 5.26
CA PRO A 64 13.85 -0.38 5.29
C PRO A 64 15.38 -0.19 5.37
N THR A 65 15.91 0.83 4.69
CA THR A 65 17.35 1.15 4.65
C THR A 65 17.79 2.16 5.71
N TYR A 66 16.91 2.53 6.64
CA TYR A 66 17.14 3.54 7.65
C TYR A 66 16.91 3.00 9.06
N ALA A 67 17.56 3.62 10.05
CA ALA A 67 17.44 3.24 11.45
C ALA A 67 16.05 3.55 12.03
N ASN A 68 15.60 2.71 12.97
CA ASN A 68 14.35 2.86 13.74
C ASN A 68 13.10 3.13 12.88
N PRO A 69 12.75 2.22 11.94
CA PRO A 69 11.55 2.37 11.12
C PRO A 69 10.27 2.25 11.96
N VAL A 70 9.28 3.10 11.63
CA VAL A 70 7.90 2.96 12.10
C VAL A 70 7.09 2.32 10.98
N TYR A 71 6.23 1.36 11.31
CA TYR A 71 5.52 0.55 10.33
C TYR A 71 4.02 0.82 10.34
N TYR A 72 3.42 0.80 9.16
CA TYR A 72 1.98 0.98 8.97
C TYR A 72 1.45 -0.02 7.95
N ALA A 73 0.19 -0.41 8.12
CA ALA A 73 -0.57 -1.19 7.16
C ALA A 73 -1.79 -0.39 6.70
N SER A 74 -2.22 -0.61 5.46
CA SER A 74 -3.47 -0.08 4.94
C SER A 74 -4.19 -1.15 4.12
N ALA A 75 -5.48 -1.33 4.42
CA ALA A 75 -6.32 -2.36 3.86
C ALA A 75 -6.80 -1.99 2.46
N ILE A 76 -6.57 -2.87 1.49
CA ILE A 76 -7.07 -2.72 0.12
C ILE A 76 -8.59 -2.99 0.07
N ALA A 77 -9.04 -4.01 0.81
CA ALA A 77 -10.45 -4.26 1.05
C ALA A 77 -10.81 -3.77 2.46
N GLY A 78 -11.36 -2.57 2.56
CA GLY A 78 -11.89 -2.03 3.82
C GLY A 78 -13.31 -2.51 4.14
N PRO A 79 -13.84 -2.22 5.35
CA PRO A 79 -15.25 -2.46 5.69
C PRO A 79 -16.25 -1.66 4.81
N TYR A 80 -15.75 -0.66 4.08
CA TYR A 80 -16.51 0.17 3.13
C TYR A 80 -15.98 0.07 1.69
N GLY A 81 -14.95 -0.75 1.45
CA GLY A 81 -14.36 -0.96 0.14
C GLY A 81 -14.87 -2.27 -0.44
N SER A 82 -15.82 -2.18 -1.37
CA SER A 82 -16.41 -3.32 -2.08
C SER A 82 -15.36 -4.21 -2.74
N GLY A 83 -14.98 -5.32 -2.09
CA GLY A 83 -14.40 -6.52 -2.72
C GLY A 83 -13.24 -6.29 -3.71
N TYR A 84 -12.52 -5.18 -3.62
CA TYR A 84 -11.54 -4.81 -4.64
C TYR A 84 -10.42 -5.81 -4.63
N THR A 85 -10.28 -6.50 -5.75
CA THR A 85 -9.30 -7.55 -5.95
C THR A 85 -8.40 -7.10 -7.08
N ILE A 86 -7.09 -7.12 -6.84
CA ILE A 86 -6.13 -6.84 -7.90
C ILE A 86 -6.10 -8.10 -8.79
N GLY A 87 -6.29 -7.93 -10.09
CA GLY A 87 -6.29 -9.08 -10.99
C GLY A 87 -4.92 -9.77 -11.05
N PRO A 88 -4.84 -11.00 -11.59
CA PRO A 88 -3.56 -11.59 -11.98
C PRO A 88 -2.90 -10.79 -13.12
N ALA A 89 -1.58 -10.88 -13.20
CA ALA A 89 -0.76 -10.24 -14.24
C ALA A 89 -1.02 -8.73 -14.43
N GLN A 90 -1.25 -8.00 -13.34
CA GLN A 90 -1.48 -6.55 -13.36
C GLN A 90 -0.25 -5.81 -12.89
N ALA A 91 0.17 -4.78 -13.64
CA ALA A 91 1.02 -3.75 -13.09
C ALA A 91 0.17 -2.84 -12.20
N VAL A 92 0.69 -2.48 -11.04
CA VAL A 92 -0.01 -1.66 -10.05
C VAL A 92 0.92 -0.56 -9.58
N ASP A 93 0.47 0.68 -9.75
CA ASP A 93 1.11 1.86 -9.19
C ASP A 93 0.40 2.27 -7.90
N LEU A 94 1.18 2.55 -6.86
CA LEU A 94 0.71 2.98 -5.56
C LEU A 94 1.12 4.43 -5.30
N PHE A 95 0.15 5.29 -5.03
CA PHE A 95 0.36 6.70 -4.74
C PHE A 95 -0.03 7.03 -3.31
N TRP A 96 0.74 7.89 -2.64
CA TRP A 96 0.35 8.45 -1.35
C TRP A 96 -0.86 9.36 -1.54
N ASN A 97 -1.84 9.21 -0.66
CA ASN A 97 -2.97 10.12 -0.57
C ASN A 97 -3.16 10.59 0.87
N ILE A 98 -3.43 11.88 1.01
CA ILE A 98 -3.75 12.52 2.27
C ILE A 98 -5.26 12.84 2.24
N LEU A 99 -6.08 12.20 3.09
CA LEU A 99 -7.52 12.46 3.18
C LEU A 99 -7.77 13.95 3.44
N GLY A 100 -8.77 14.49 2.74
CA GLY A 100 -9.10 15.91 2.78
C GLY A 100 -8.25 16.80 1.86
N SER A 101 -7.23 16.27 1.17
CA SER A 101 -6.44 17.03 0.19
C SER A 101 -7.12 17.20 -1.18
N GLY A 102 -8.36 16.75 -1.34
CA GLY A 102 -9.11 16.81 -2.61
C GLY A 102 -8.84 15.64 -3.56
N CYS A 103 -8.30 14.52 -3.08
CA CYS A 103 -8.07 13.29 -3.86
C CYS A 103 -7.10 13.48 -5.05
N THR A 104 -6.17 14.43 -4.97
CA THR A 104 -5.06 14.54 -5.92
C THR A 104 -3.99 13.52 -5.53
N ALA A 105 -3.64 12.59 -6.40
CA ALA A 105 -2.55 11.65 -6.14
C ALA A 105 -1.21 12.42 -6.17
N HIS A 106 -0.55 12.55 -5.02
CA HIS A 106 0.57 13.50 -4.87
C HIS A 106 1.94 12.88 -5.17
N THR A 107 2.16 11.59 -4.89
CA THR A 107 3.51 11.00 -4.99
C THR A 107 3.47 9.49 -5.21
N LEU A 108 4.11 9.02 -6.27
CA LEU A 108 4.34 7.60 -6.52
C LEU A 108 5.22 7.03 -5.39
N VAL A 109 4.69 6.04 -4.68
CA VAL A 109 5.36 5.35 -3.57
C VAL A 109 6.11 4.13 -4.06
N SER A 110 5.48 3.40 -4.97
CA SER A 110 6.00 2.15 -5.51
C SER A 110 5.14 1.66 -6.67
N SER A 111 5.75 0.84 -7.51
CA SER A 111 5.05 0.00 -8.48
C SER A 111 5.33 -1.48 -8.19
N PHE A 112 4.45 -2.40 -8.58
CA PHE A 112 4.67 -3.85 -8.54
C PHE A 112 3.79 -4.56 -9.57
N HIS A 113 4.10 -5.81 -9.88
CA HIS A 113 3.26 -6.67 -10.71
C HIS A 113 2.73 -7.85 -9.90
N THR A 114 1.46 -8.16 -10.09
CA THR A 114 0.87 -9.38 -9.56
C THR A 114 1.28 -10.58 -10.42
N LYS A 115 1.41 -11.74 -9.76
CA LYS A 115 1.64 -13.01 -10.44
C LYS A 115 0.49 -13.33 -11.39
N SER A 116 0.79 -14.11 -12.43
CA SER A 116 -0.18 -14.70 -13.34
C SER A 116 -1.15 -15.64 -12.63
#